data_AF-A0A0U1RNH6-F1
#
_entry.id   AF-A0A0U1RNH6-F1
#
_cell.length_a   1.000
_cell.length_b   1.000
_cell.length_c   1.000
_cell.angle_alpha   90.00
_cell.angle_beta   90.00
_cell.angle_gamma   90.00
#
_symmetry.space_group_name_H-M   'P 1'
#
loop_
_entity.id
_entity.type
_entity.pdbx_description
1 polymer ?
#
loop_
_entity_poly.entity_id
_entity_poly.type
_entity_poly.pdbx_seq_one_letter_code
_entity_poly.pdbx_strand_id
1 'polypeptide(L)' 'MVLPVMAYGLILNSMLWRSLVWGGSASWGAVLFTFSDGVLAWDTFVYSLPFARLVTMSTYYAAQLLLIL' A
#
# COMPACT_ATOMS: atom_id res chain seq x y z
N MET A 1 19.24 -3.79 6.43
CA MET A 1 17.87 -3.24 6.31
C MET A 1 17.43 -2.99 4.88
N VAL A 2 18.33 -2.78 3.92
CA VAL A 2 17.96 -2.59 2.50
C VAL A 2 17.35 -3.84 1.87
N LEU A 3 17.92 -5.02 2.12
CA LEU A 3 17.46 -6.27 1.49
C LEU A 3 15.97 -6.61 1.79
N PRO A 4 15.49 -6.56 3.06
CA PRO A 4 14.07 -6.79 3.36
C PRO A 4 13.14 -5.74 2.74
N VAL A 5 13.54 -4.47 2.70
CA VAL A 5 12.73 -3.37 2.13
C VAL A 5 12.59 -3.55 0.62
N MET A 6 13.67 -3.93 -0.07
CA MET A 6 13.63 -4.22 -1.51
C MET A 6 12.75 -5.43 -1.82
N ALA A 7 12.88 -6.52 -1.04
CA ALA A 7 12.04 -7.70 -1.20
C ALA A 7 10.56 -7.37 -0.98
N TYR A 8 10.25 -6.59 0.06
CA TYR A 8 8.89 -6.12 0.34
C TYR A 8 8.33 -5.27 -0.80
N GLY A 9 9.11 -4.28 -1.27
CA GLY A 9 8.72 -3.43 -2.38
C GLY A 9 8.45 -4.20 -3.67
N LEU A 10 9.23 -5.25 -3.95
CA LEU A 10 8.98 -6.13 -5.10
C LEU A 10 7.66 -6.90 -4.97
N ILE A 11 7.37 -7.45 -3.79
CA ILE A 11 6.10 -8.15 -3.52
C ILE A 11 4.93 -7.19 -3.70
N LEU A 12 5.01 -6.00 -3.11
CA LEU A 12 3.96 -4.98 -3.20
C LEU A 12 3.70 -4.54 -4.65
N ASN A 13 4.76 -4.29 -5.43
CA ASN A 13 4.64 -3.95 -6.85
C ASN A 13 4.07 -5.11 -7.68
N SER A 14 4.43 -6.36 -7.37
CA SER A 14 3.89 -7.53 -8.07
C SER A 14 2.38 -7.71 -7.83
N MET A 15 1.92 -7.45 -6.60
CA MET A 15 0.50 -7.46 -6.24
C MET A 15 -0.24 -6.34 -6.99
N LEU A 16 0.29 -5.12 -6.96
CA LEU A 16 -0.28 -3.97 -7.65
C LEU A 16 -0.43 -4.23 -9.15
N TRP A 17 0.64 -4.69 -9.79
CA TRP A 17 0.64 -5.05 -11.21
C TRP A 17 -0.46 -6.07 -11.53
N ARG A 18 -0.50 -7.18 -10.78
CA ARG A 18 -1.48 -8.25 -11.02
C ARG A 18 -2.91 -7.75 -10.86
N SER A 19 -3.16 -6.91 -9.86
CA SER A 19 -4.48 -6.35 -9.60
C SER A 19 -4.93 -5.36 -10.67
N LEU A 20 -4.01 -4.55 -11.22
CA LEU A 20 -4.27 -3.66 -12.35
C LEU A 20 -4.60 -4.45 -13.63
N VAL A 21 -3.90 -5.56 -13.86
CA VAL A 21 -4.13 -6.43 -15.04
C VAL A 21 -5.50 -7.10 -14.99
N TRP A 22 -5.95 -7.56 -13.82
CA TRP A 22 -7.29 -8.15 -13.67
C TRP A 22 -8.41 -7.11 -13.59
N GLY A 23 -8.10 -5.87 -13.22
CA GLY A 23 -9.06 -4.77 -13.17
C GLY A 23 -10.11 -4.94 -12.07
N GLY A 24 -11.21 -4.21 -12.19
CA GLY A 24 -12.32 -4.23 -11.22
C GLY A 24 -12.02 -3.48 -9.91
N SER A 25 -12.80 -3.79 -8.88
CA SER A 25 -12.68 -3.18 -7.54
C SER A 25 -11.30 -3.43 -6.93
N ALA A 26 -10.75 -4.64 -7.14
CA ALA A 26 -9.43 -5.02 -6.66
C ALA A 26 -8.32 -4.07 -7.13
N SER A 27 -8.37 -3.55 -8.37
CA SER A 27 -7.38 -2.59 -8.89
C SER A 27 -7.29 -1.33 -8.03
N TRP A 28 -8.44 -0.75 -7.67
CA TRP A 28 -8.48 0.41 -6.79
C TRP A 28 -8.04 0.06 -5.37
N GLY A 29 -8.41 -1.12 -4.90
CA GLY A 29 -7.94 -1.66 -3.62
C GLY A 29 -6.41 -1.77 -3.56
N ALA A 30 -5.78 -2.34 -4.58
CA ALA A 30 -4.32 -2.49 -4.63
C ALA A 30 -3.58 -1.15 -4.72
N VAL A 31 -4.16 -0.16 -5.42
CA VAL A 31 -3.61 1.21 -5.46
C VAL A 31 -3.64 1.85 -4.06
N LEU A 32 -4.78 1.80 -3.37
CA LEU A 32 -4.91 2.32 -2.01
C LEU A 32 -4.01 1.59 -1.02
N PHE A 33 -3.86 0.27 -1.18
CA PHE A 33 -2.98 -0.55 -0.36
C PHE A 33 -1.52 -0.10 -0.53
N THR A 34 -1.06 0.01 -1.78
CA THR A 34 0.29 0.48 -2.09
C THR A 34 0.54 1.90 -1.57
N PHE A 35 -0.46 2.77 -1.64
CA PHE A 35 -0.37 4.12 -1.08
C PHE A 35 -0.24 4.11 0.44
N SER A 36 -1.04 3.30 1.14
CA SER A 36 -0.96 3.13 2.60
C SER A 36 0.44 2.68 3.04
N ASP A 37 0.99 1.67 2.37
CA ASP A 37 2.35 1.18 2.62
C ASP A 37 3.44 2.21 2.29
N GLY A 38 3.26 3.01 1.25
CA GLY A 38 4.16 4.11 0.91
C GLY A 38 4.20 5.18 2.00
N VAL A 39 3.05 5.57 2.55
CA VAL A 39 2.96 6.52 3.67
C VAL A 39 3.61 5.95 4.93
N LEU A 40 3.37 4.68 5.25
CA LEU A 40 3.98 4.00 6.38
C LEU A 40 5.51 3.94 6.25
N ALA A 41 6.01 3.60 5.06
CA ALA A 41 7.44 3.56 4.78
C ALA A 41 8.08 4.95 4.88
N TRP A 42 7.42 5.99 4.38
CA TRP A 42 7.90 7.37 4.50
C TRP A 42 7.99 7.82 5.97
N ASP A 43 6.93 7.58 6.74
CA ASP A 43 6.85 7.90 8.18
C ASP A 43 7.94 7.19 8.99
N THR A 44 8.28 5.96 8.60
CA THR A 44 9.25 5.11 9.31
C THR A 44 10.70 5.39 8.90
N PHE A 45 10.97 5.60 7.60
CA PHE A 45 12.34 5.62 7.07
C PHE A 45 12.85 6.98 6.62
N VAL A 46 11.96 7.95 6.37
CA VAL A 46 12.34 9.27 5.83
C VAL A 46 12.09 10.36 6.85
N TYR A 47 10.83 10.59 7.23
CA TYR A 47 10.45 11.64 8.16
C TYR A 47 9.06 11.40 8.72
N SER A 48 8.88 11.61 10.03
CA SER A 48 7.60 11.41 10.71
C SER A 48 6.56 12.41 10.22
N LEU A 49 5.46 11.90 9.68
CA LEU A 49 4.35 12.69 9.16
C LEU A 49 3.31 12.94 10.26
N PRO A 50 2.81 14.17 10.42
CA PRO A 50 1.68 14.41 11.30
C PRO A 50 0.46 13.63 10.78
N PHE A 51 -0.25 12.95 11.67
CA PHE A 51 -1.40 12.09 11.36
C PHE A 51 -1.11 10.87 10.45
N ALA A 52 0.16 10.44 10.32
CA ALA A 52 0.55 9.29 9.49
C ALA A 52 -0.33 8.05 9.74
N ARG A 53 -0.58 7.73 11.01
CA ARG A 53 -1.43 6.59 11.41
C ARG A 53 -2.85 6.70 10.88
N LEU A 54 -3.45 7.89 10.93
CA LEU A 54 -4.82 8.09 10.47
C LEU A 54 -4.91 7.91 8.95
N VAL A 55 -3.97 8.49 8.20
CA VAL A 55 -3.89 8.37 6.74
C VAL A 55 -3.62 6.92 6.32
N THR A 56 -2.69 6.25 7.00
CA THR A 56 -2.35 4.85 6.73
C THR A 56 -3.56 3.96 6.97
N MET A 57 -4.22 4.08 8.13
CA MET A 57 -5.35 3.21 8.47
C MET A 57 -6.59 3.47 7.62
N SER A 58 -6.90 4.73 7.30
CA SER A 58 -8.07 5.05 6.46
C SER A 58 -7.91 4.50 5.04
N THR A 59 -6.73 4.67 4.45
CA THR A 59 -6.41 4.12 3.12
C THR A 59 -6.31 2.61 3.14
N TYR A 60 -5.78 2.02 4.22
CA TYR A 60 -5.70 0.58 4.41
C TYR A 60 -7.08 -0.08 4.48
N TYR A 61 -8.00 0.44 5.29
CA TYR A 61 -9.34 -0.15 5.39
C TYR A 61 -10.15 0.03 4.10
N ALA A 62 -10.02 1.19 3.44
CA ALA A 62 -10.63 1.40 2.13
C ALA A 62 -10.06 0.43 1.08
N ALA A 63 -8.75 0.17 1.12
CA ALA A 63 -8.11 -0.82 0.27
C ALA A 63 -8.67 -2.23 0.50
N GLN A 64 -8.76 -2.66 1.76
CA GLN A 64 -9.30 -3.98 2.11
C GLN A 64 -10.75 -4.16 1.65
N LEU A 65 -11.58 -3.12 1.81
CA LEU A 65 -12.97 -3.16 1.35
C LEU A 65 -13.06 -3.30 -0.17
N LEU A 66 -12.18 -2.67 -0.93
CA LEU A 66 -12.16 -2.79 -2.38
C LEU A 66 -11.54 -4.11 -2.87
N LEU A 67 -10.61 -4.69 -2.11
CA LEU A 67 -9.99 -5.98 -2.44
C LEU A 67 -10.92 -7.17 -2.20
N ILE A 68 -11.85 -7.06 -1.25
CA ILE A 68 -12.80 -8.14 -0.91
C ILE A 68 -14.07 -8.13 -1.79
N LEU A 69 -14.32 -7.04 -2.51
CA LEU A 69 -15.52 -6.81 -3.31
C LEU A 69 -15.32 -7.23 -4.77
#